data_AF-A0A920DF84-F1
#
_entry.id   AF-A0A920DF84-F1
#
_cell.length_a   1.000
_cell.length_b   1.000
_cell.length_c   1.000
_cell.angle_alpha   90.00
_cell.angle_beta   90.00
_cell.angle_gamma   90.00
#
_symmetry.space_group_name_H-M   'P 1'
#
loop_
_entity.id
_entity.type
_entity.pdbx_description
1 polymer ?
#
loop_
_entity_poly.entity_id
_entity_poly.type
_entity_poly.pdbx_seq_one_letter_code
_entity_poly.pdbx_strand_id
1 'polypeptide(L)'
;MNQSLTRIYFYTALSVFLTSPFLLSQTKLFAKQEAASVNEKSNLDESRNRFPEILHDVKILLSEVLIADHHLDTLEVIYNLSRIYDLLMEADQIGDMNQEDQEEFERFENLFRHIHS
;
A
#
# COMPACT_ATOMS: atom_id res chain seq x y z
N MET A 1 23.80 -40.21 -27.69
CA MET A 1 23.87 -38.91 -27.01
C MET A 1 23.53 -39.14 -25.54
N ASN A 2 24.49 -38.93 -24.64
CA ASN A 2 24.42 -39.49 -23.28
C ASN A 2 23.56 -38.60 -22.39
N GLN A 3 22.42 -39.12 -21.88
CA GLN A 3 21.44 -38.37 -21.09
C GLN A 3 22.01 -37.66 -19.85
N SER A 4 23.12 -38.17 -19.31
CA SER A 4 23.82 -37.53 -18.18
C SER A 4 24.46 -36.18 -18.58
N LEU A 5 24.97 -36.05 -19.80
CA LEU A 5 25.61 -34.81 -20.27
C LEU A 5 24.58 -33.70 -20.47
N THR A 6 23.40 -34.00 -20.99
CA THR A 6 22.32 -33.02 -21.20
C THR A 6 21.86 -32.37 -19.90
N ARG A 7 21.81 -33.14 -18.80
CA ARG A 7 21.41 -32.62 -17.48
C ARG A 7 22.47 -31.67 -16.92
N ILE A 8 23.75 -32.00 -17.08
CA ILE A 8 24.87 -31.15 -16.63
C ILE A 8 24.83 -29.80 -17.36
N TYR A 9 24.65 -29.80 -18.69
CA TYR A 9 24.51 -28.54 -19.45
C TYR A 9 23.34 -27.69 -18.95
N PHE A 10 22.21 -28.31 -18.62
CA PHE A 10 21.03 -27.61 -18.11
C PHE A 10 21.29 -26.93 -16.76
N TYR A 11 21.95 -27.61 -15.81
CA TYR A 11 22.32 -27.01 -14.52
C TYR A 11 23.34 -25.89 -14.67
N THR A 12 24.31 -26.04 -15.57
CA THR A 12 25.28 -24.97 -15.84
C THR A 12 24.61 -23.72 -16.42
N ALA A 13 23.67 -23.87 -17.36
CA ALA A 13 22.92 -22.76 -17.94
C ALA A 13 22.01 -22.06 -16.91
N LEU A 14 21.38 -22.83 -16.02
CA LEU A 14 20.52 -22.29 -14.96
C LEU A 14 21.32 -21.48 -13.91
N SER A 15 22.53 -21.92 -13.57
CA SER A 15 23.39 -21.22 -12.62
C SER A 15 23.87 -19.85 -13.12
N VAL A 16 24.17 -19.75 -14.43
CA VAL A 16 24.59 -18.48 -15.07
C VAL A 16 23.44 -17.47 -15.12
N PHE A 17 22.20 -17.96 -15.27
CA PHE A 17 21.00 -17.12 -15.28
C PHE A 17 20.74 -16.46 -13.93
N LEU A 18 20.92 -17.19 -12.81
CA LEU A 18 20.77 -16.66 -11.45
C LEU A 18 21.80 -15.58 -11.09
N THR A 19 23.02 -15.65 -11.63
CA THR A 19 24.11 -14.71 -11.28
C THR A 19 24.13 -13.44 -12.12
N SER A 20 23.17 -13.26 -13.05
CA SER A 20 23.14 -12.06 -13.89
C SER A 20 22.79 -10.81 -13.06
N PRO A 21 23.58 -9.73 -13.12
CA PRO A 21 23.33 -8.50 -12.35
C PRO A 21 22.08 -7.71 -12.80
N PHE A 22 21.35 -8.21 -13.80
CA PHE A 22 20.13 -7.60 -14.34
C PHE A 22 18.98 -7.61 -13.31
N LEU A 23 18.87 -8.65 -12.47
CA LEU A 23 17.86 -8.72 -11.41
C LEU A 23 18.07 -7.69 -10.30
N LEU A 24 19.32 -7.28 -10.03
CA LEU A 24 19.63 -6.28 -9.00
C LEU A 24 19.31 -4.84 -9.44
N SER A 25 19.13 -4.60 -10.75
CA SER A 25 18.76 -3.29 -11.27
C SER A 25 17.27 -2.98 -11.09
N GLN A 26 16.41 -4.00 -11.03
CA GLN A 26 14.97 -3.81 -10.85
C GLN A 26 14.63 -3.42 -9.40
N THR A 27 15.31 -3.98 -8.41
CA THR A 27 15.05 -3.67 -6.99
C THR A 27 15.39 -2.21 -6.63
N LYS A 28 16.41 -1.62 -7.27
CA LYS A 28 16.75 -0.21 -7.08
C LYS A 28 15.72 0.76 -7.67
N LEU A 29 14.95 0.32 -8.67
CA LEU A 29 13.89 1.12 -9.28
C LEU A 29 12.62 1.08 -8.41
N PHE A 30 12.29 -0.09 -7.85
CA PHE A 30 11.23 -0.24 -6.83
C PHE A 30 11.52 0.57 -5.56
N ALA A 31 12.74 0.50 -5.01
CA ALA A 31 13.10 1.25 -3.79
C ALA A 31 13.16 2.78 -3.99
N LYS A 32 13.36 3.26 -5.23
CA LYS A 32 13.36 4.69 -5.55
C LYS A 32 11.94 5.26 -5.67
N GLN A 33 10.96 4.42 -5.99
CA GLN A 33 9.57 4.82 -6.14
C GLN A 33 8.87 5.03 -4.79
N GLU A 34 9.34 4.36 -3.74
CA GLU A 34 8.87 4.52 -2.36
C GLU A 34 9.33 5.85 -1.70
N ALA A 35 10.44 6.44 -2.17
CA ALA A 35 11.01 7.65 -1.58
C ALA A 35 10.53 8.97 -2.21
N ALA A 36 9.77 8.94 -3.31
CA ALA A 36 9.43 10.13 -4.10
C ALA A 36 7.95 10.57 -4.04
N SER A 37 7.08 9.84 -3.33
CA SER A 37 5.66 10.19 -3.18
C SER A 37 5.30 10.75 -1.80
N VAL A 38 6.27 10.97 -0.91
CA VAL A 38 6.06 11.55 0.42
C VAL A 38 6.69 12.93 0.50
N ASN A 39 6.25 13.86 -0.35
CA ASN A 39 6.35 15.29 -0.03
C ASN A 39 5.35 16.09 -0.87
N GLU A 40 4.65 17.04 -0.25
CA GLU A 40 3.55 17.89 -0.76
C GLU A 40 2.09 17.40 -0.59
N LYS A 41 1.70 16.93 0.60
CA LYS A 41 0.33 17.16 1.12
C LYS A 41 0.33 17.67 2.57
N SER A 42 1.33 18.47 2.94
CA SER A 42 1.45 19.07 4.27
C SER A 42 0.56 20.32 4.43
N ASN A 43 -0.77 20.22 4.28
CA ASN A 43 -1.76 21.15 4.87
C ASN A 43 -3.24 20.79 4.59
N LEU A 44 -3.59 19.53 4.34
CA LEU A 44 -5.00 19.18 4.15
C LEU A 44 -5.60 18.76 5.47
N ASP A 45 -6.09 19.78 6.20
CA ASP A 45 -7.35 19.72 6.94
C ASP A 45 -7.63 18.33 7.56
N GLU A 46 -6.94 18.01 8.65
CA GLU A 46 -7.08 16.74 9.38
C GLU A 46 -8.53 16.53 9.88
N SER A 47 -9.35 17.59 9.89
CA SER A 47 -10.79 17.59 10.17
C SER A 47 -11.68 17.18 8.97
N ARG A 48 -11.14 17.16 7.74
CA ARG A 48 -11.93 16.79 6.57
C ARG A 48 -12.16 15.30 6.53
N ASN A 49 -13.43 14.92 6.39
CA ASN A 49 -13.81 13.54 6.13
C ASN A 49 -13.16 13.04 4.82
N ARG A 50 -12.11 12.23 4.95
CA ARG A 50 -11.35 11.62 3.84
C ARG A 50 -12.04 10.40 3.22
N PHE A 51 -13.15 9.95 3.80
CA PHE A 51 -13.89 8.77 3.33
C PHE A 51 -14.27 8.82 1.84
N PRO A 52 -14.73 9.95 1.26
CA PRO A 52 -15.03 10.01 -0.17
C PRO A 52 -13.80 9.84 -1.07
N GLU A 53 -12.65 10.35 -0.65
CA GLU A 53 -11.38 10.22 -1.38
C GLU A 53 -10.89 8.77 -1.33
N ILE A 54 -10.97 8.14 -0.16
CA ILE A 54 -10.60 6.73 0.01
C ILE A 54 -11.46 5.83 -0.87
N LEU A 55 -12.78 6.02 -0.90
CA LEU A 55 -13.66 5.22 -1.76
C LEU A 55 -13.36 5.42 -3.25
N HIS A 56 -13.01 6.64 -3.66
CA HIS A 56 -12.60 6.91 -5.03
C HIS A 56 -11.32 6.15 -5.38
N ASP A 57 -10.33 6.16 -4.51
CA ASP A 57 -9.04 5.50 -4.74
C ASP A 57 -9.19 3.98 -4.75
N VAL A 58 -9.99 3.41 -3.85
CA VAL A 58 -10.34 1.98 -3.85
C VAL A 58 -10.99 1.57 -5.18
N LYS A 59 -11.88 2.39 -5.73
CA LYS A 59 -12.53 2.10 -7.02
C LYS A 59 -11.54 2.05 -8.18
N ILE A 60 -10.55 2.95 -8.20
CA ILE A 60 -9.48 2.93 -9.20
C ILE A 60 -8.64 1.66 -9.04
N LEU A 61 -8.20 1.35 -7.81
CA LEU A 61 -7.39 0.16 -7.54
C LEU A 61 -8.11 -1.14 -7.90
N LEU A 62 -9.43 -1.22 -7.68
CA LEU A 62 -10.22 -2.36 -8.13
C LEU A 62 -10.22 -2.52 -9.66
N SER A 63 -10.16 -1.40 -10.40
CA SER A 63 -10.02 -1.44 -11.85
C SER A 63 -8.64 -1.95 -12.26
N GLU A 64 -7.58 -1.51 -11.56
CA GLU A 64 -6.22 -2.01 -11.77
C GLU A 64 -6.09 -3.50 -11.45
N VAL A 65 -6.76 -3.99 -10.40
CA VAL A 65 -6.84 -5.44 -10.09
C VAL A 65 -7.43 -6.22 -11.27
N LEU A 66 -8.55 -5.76 -11.84
CA LEU A 66 -9.18 -6.43 -12.98
C LEU A 66 -8.28 -6.43 -14.22
N ILE A 67 -7.57 -5.33 -14.46
CA ILE A 67 -6.62 -5.22 -15.57
C ILE A 67 -5.44 -6.17 -15.33
N ALA A 68 -4.85 -6.18 -14.14
CA ALA A 68 -3.73 -7.04 -13.80
C ALA A 68 -4.09 -8.54 -13.89
N ASP A 69 -5.28 -8.91 -13.41
CA ASP A 69 -5.79 -10.28 -13.51
C ASP A 69 -5.95 -10.72 -14.97
N HIS A 70 -6.49 -9.85 -15.83
CA HIS A 70 -6.57 -10.11 -17.27
C HIS A 70 -5.20 -10.33 -17.92
N HIS A 71 -4.16 -9.66 -17.42
CA HIS A 71 -2.78 -9.84 -17.89
C HIS A 71 -2.04 -11.01 -17.21
N LEU A 72 -2.71 -11.77 -16.34
CA LEU A 72 -2.13 -12.86 -15.54
C LEU A 72 -0.97 -12.41 -14.63
N ASP A 73 -0.97 -11.13 -14.23
CA ASP A 73 0.01 -10.59 -13.30
C ASP A 73 -0.47 -10.74 -11.85
N THR A 74 -0.20 -11.91 -11.29
CA THR A 74 -0.64 -12.26 -9.93
C THR A 74 0.00 -11.38 -8.85
N LEU A 75 1.23 -10.89 -9.05
CA LEU A 75 1.89 -10.05 -8.05
C LEU A 75 1.24 -8.68 -7.98
N GLU A 76 0.92 -8.09 -9.13
CA GLU A 76 0.22 -6.81 -9.21
C GLU A 76 -1.20 -6.90 -8.64
N VAL A 77 -1.91 -8.02 -8.89
CA VAL A 77 -3.22 -8.29 -8.27
C VAL A 77 -3.12 -8.29 -6.75
N ILE A 78 -2.18 -9.06 -6.19
CA ILE A 78 -2.03 -9.19 -4.73
C ILE A 78 -1.62 -7.85 -4.10
N TYR A 79 -0.72 -7.13 -4.75
CA TYR A 79 -0.27 -5.82 -4.30
C TYR A 79 -1.43 -4.81 -4.23
N ASN A 80 -2.22 -4.70 -5.31
CA ASN A 80 -3.35 -3.78 -5.36
C ASN A 80 -4.46 -4.17 -4.35
N LEU A 81 -4.71 -5.46 -4.15
CA LEU A 81 -5.64 -5.92 -3.11
C LEU A 81 -5.16 -5.58 -1.68
N SER A 82 -3.86 -5.72 -1.40
CA SER A 82 -3.30 -5.28 -0.12
C SER A 82 -3.53 -3.79 0.11
N ARG A 83 -3.30 -2.98 -0.93
CA ARG A 83 -3.50 -1.53 -0.84
C ARG A 83 -4.97 -1.16 -0.62
N ILE A 84 -5.89 -1.88 -1.27
CA ILE A 84 -7.34 -1.71 -1.05
C ILE A 84 -7.69 -2.02 0.41
N TYR A 85 -7.12 -3.08 0.99
CA TYR A 85 -7.40 -3.44 2.39
C TYR A 85 -6.97 -2.34 3.37
N ASP A 86 -5.75 -1.80 3.19
CA ASP A 86 -5.24 -0.73 4.05
C ASP A 86 -6.14 0.52 4.00
N LEU A 87 -6.57 0.90 2.79
CA LEU A 87 -7.46 2.03 2.57
C LEU A 87 -8.84 1.81 3.19
N LEU A 88 -9.40 0.61 3.06
CA LEU A 88 -10.69 0.30 3.67
C LEU A 88 -10.62 0.22 5.20
N MET A 89 -9.51 -0.26 5.76
CA MET A 89 -9.26 -0.23 7.20
C MET A 89 -9.15 1.22 7.71
N GLU A 90 -8.49 2.09 6.96
CA GLU A 90 -8.46 3.52 7.26
C GLU A 90 -9.86 4.15 7.20
N ALA A 91 -10.66 3.81 6.18
CA ALA A 91 -12.03 4.30 6.05
C ALA A 91 -12.95 3.80 7.18
N ASP A 92 -12.76 2.57 7.65
CA ASP A 92 -13.51 1.98 8.76
C ASP A 92 -13.27 2.74 10.07
N GLN A 93 -12.05 3.25 10.26
CA GLN A 93 -11.67 4.06 11.43
C GLN A 93 -12.20 5.51 11.35
N ILE A 94 -12.67 5.98 10.19
CA ILE A 94 -13.19 7.35 10.07
C ILE A 94 -14.54 7.46 10.79
N GLY A 95 -14.58 8.31 11.81
CA GLY A 95 -15.78 8.56 12.60
C GLY A 95 -15.90 7.66 13.84
N ASP A 96 -14.98 6.71 14.02
CA ASP A 96 -14.81 6.04 15.29
C ASP A 96 -14.14 6.99 16.29
N MET A 97 -14.77 7.16 17.45
CA MET A 97 -14.26 8.01 18.52
C MET A 97 -12.99 7.37 19.09
N ASN A 98 -11.85 7.95 18.79
CA ASN A 98 -10.58 7.47 19.32
C ASN A 98 -10.40 7.98 20.78
N GLN A 99 -9.41 7.45 21.49
CA GLN A 99 -9.17 7.83 22.89
C GLN A 99 -8.82 9.32 23.04
N GLU A 100 -8.13 9.90 22.07
CA GLU A 100 -7.76 11.32 22.05
C GLU A 100 -8.99 12.21 21.85
N ASP A 101 -9.91 11.82 20.97
CA ASP A 101 -11.19 12.49 20.75
C ASP A 101 -12.03 12.50 22.03
N GLN A 102 -12.06 11.37 22.76
CA GLN A 102 -12.75 11.25 24.04
C GLN A 102 -12.12 12.16 25.12
N GLU A 103 -10.79 12.18 25.20
CA GLU A 103 -10.06 13.04 26.15
C GLU A 103 -10.25 14.53 25.81
N GLU A 104 -10.27 14.91 24.53
CA GLU A 104 -10.55 16.26 24.08
C GLU A 104 -11.99 16.68 24.39
N PHE A 105 -12.95 15.78 24.15
CA PHE A 105 -14.35 16.00 24.51
C PHE A 105 -14.52 16.19 26.02
N GLU A 106 -13.87 15.37 26.85
CA GLU A 106 -13.91 15.52 28.31
C GLU A 106 -13.30 16.84 28.79
N ARG A 107 -12.20 17.28 28.17
CA ARG A 107 -11.61 18.61 28.44
C ARG A 107 -12.56 19.73 28.06
N PHE A 108 -13.21 19.64 26.91
CA PHE A 108 -14.19 20.61 26.45
C PHE A 108 -15.38 20.69 27.42
N GLU A 109 -15.96 19.55 27.81
CA GLU A 109 -17.07 19.46 28.77
C GLU A 109 -16.72 20.08 30.14
N ASN A 110 -15.51 19.82 30.63
CA ASN A 110 -15.04 20.38 31.89
C ASN A 110 -14.83 21.90 31.81
N LEU A 111 -14.32 22.42 30.69
CA LEU A 111 -14.23 23.85 30.43
C LEU A 111 -15.62 24.49 30.39
N PHE A 112 -16.57 23.87 29.69
CA PHE A 112 -17.93 24.37 29.57
C PHE A 112 -18.63 24.44 30.95
N ARG A 113 -18.50 23.38 31.75
CA ARG A 113 -19.02 23.35 33.14
C ARG A 113 -18.38 24.44 34.01
N HIS A 114 -17.09 24.70 33.86
CA HIS A 114 -16.39 25.73 34.64
C HIS A 114 -16.83 27.16 34.29
N ILE A 115 -17.15 27.43 33.03
CA ILE A 115 -17.58 28.77 32.58
C ILE A 115 -19.03 29.08 32.99
N HIS A 116 -19.87 28.06 33.14
CA HIS A 116 -21.29 28.21 33.45
C HIS A 116 -21.69 27.88 34.90
N SER A 117 -20.72 27.63 35.80
CA SER A 117 -20.92 27.45 37.25
C SER A 117 -20.63 28.73 38.04
#